data_AF-A0A1G2HXM0-F1
#
_entry.id   AF-A0A1G2HXM0-F1
#
_cell.length_a   1.000
_cell.length_b   1.000
_cell.length_c   1.000
_cell.angle_alpha   90.00
_cell.angle_beta   90.00
_cell.angle_gamma   90.00
#
_symmetry.space_group_name_H-M   'P 1'
#
loop_
_entity.id
_entity.type
_entity.pdbx_description
1 polymer ?
#
loop_
_entity_poly.entity_id
_entity_poly.type
_entity_poly.pdbx_seq_one_letter_code
_entity_poly.pdbx_strand_id
1 'polypeptide(L)'
;MLPKKNRLTQKKDFDSVFKNGKTVKIDFLIFKLLKNRFNENRFGFIVSKKVSNKSTKRNLIKRRLRMAITGELNNLKTNKSLDIVVVVLPEALNRDFKEMQTATSKFFSKIN
;
A
#
# COMPACT_ATOMS: atom_id res chain seq x y z
N MET A 1 -11.09 8.64 4.11
CA MET A 1 -9.69 8.57 4.61
C MET A 1 -9.50 7.21 5.29
N LEU A 2 -8.37 6.51 5.10
CA LEU A 2 -8.16 5.15 5.64
C LEU A 2 -8.37 5.07 7.17
N PRO A 3 -9.22 4.17 7.73
CA PRO A 3 -9.48 4.10 9.18
C PRO A 3 -8.22 3.80 9.99
N LYS A 4 -8.17 4.24 11.26
CA LYS A 4 -6.99 4.05 12.13
C LYS A 4 -6.60 2.56 12.27
N LYS A 5 -7.59 1.68 12.42
CA LYS A 5 -7.39 0.23 12.54
C LYS A 5 -6.70 -0.40 11.32
N ASN A 6 -6.86 0.19 10.14
CA ASN A 6 -6.27 -0.30 8.89
C ASN A 6 -4.92 0.37 8.58
N ARG A 7 -4.29 1.10 9.52
CA ARG A 7 -3.00 1.75 9.30
C ARG A 7 -1.88 0.99 9.98
N LEU A 8 -0.85 0.66 9.20
CA LEU A 8 0.42 0.16 9.72
C LEU A 8 1.30 1.36 10.11
N THR A 9 1.66 1.49 11.38
CA THR A 9 2.40 2.66 11.89
C THR A 9 3.69 2.31 12.64
N GLN A 10 3.76 1.13 13.25
CA GLN A 10 4.90 0.76 14.09
C GLN A 10 6.09 0.31 13.26
N LYS A 11 7.28 0.85 13.58
CA LYS A 11 8.53 0.48 12.88
C LYS A 11 8.78 -1.03 12.89
N LYS A 12 8.56 -1.69 14.03
CA LYS A 12 8.70 -3.16 14.16
C LYS A 12 7.83 -3.93 13.16
N ASP A 13 6.61 -3.45 12.91
CA ASP A 13 5.70 -4.07 11.94
C ASP A 13 6.22 -3.89 10.51
N PHE A 14 6.71 -2.69 10.15
CA PHE A 14 7.36 -2.46 8.86
C PHE A 14 8.56 -3.39 8.68
N ASP A 15 9.47 -3.43 9.65
CA ASP A 15 10.69 -4.26 9.57
C ASP A 15 10.34 -5.75 9.40
N SER A 16 9.32 -6.23 10.12
CA SER A 16 8.81 -7.60 9.97
C SER A 16 8.29 -7.89 8.56
N VAL A 17 7.49 -6.99 7.99
CA VAL A 17 6.97 -7.10 6.61
C VAL A 17 8.12 -7.06 5.58
N PHE A 18 9.16 -6.27 5.83
CA PHE A 18 10.32 -6.23 4.94
C PHE A 18 11.13 -7.52 4.95
N LYS A 19 11.33 -8.11 6.13
CA LYS A 19 12.15 -9.31 6.33
C LYS A 19 11.44 -10.59 5.89
N ASN A 20 10.16 -10.73 6.23
CA ASN A 20 9.43 -11.99 6.10
C ASN A 20 8.29 -11.94 5.06
N GLY A 21 8.00 -10.76 4.52
CA GLY A 21 6.85 -10.56 3.64
C GLY A 21 7.08 -11.03 2.20
N LYS A 22 6.04 -11.62 1.60
CA LYS A 22 5.98 -11.91 0.17
C LYS A 22 5.95 -10.60 -0.61
N THR A 23 6.63 -10.55 -1.74
CA THR A 23 6.72 -9.34 -2.57
C THR A 23 5.94 -9.52 -3.87
N VAL A 24 5.09 -8.56 -4.21
CA VAL A 24 4.33 -8.51 -5.46
C VAL A 24 4.57 -7.14 -6.09
N LYS A 25 5.20 -7.11 -7.27
CA LYS A 25 5.39 -5.88 -8.04
C LYS A 25 4.26 -5.75 -9.06
N ILE A 26 3.61 -4.59 -9.09
CA ILE A 26 2.59 -4.23 -10.08
C ILE A 26 2.85 -2.80 -10.53
N ASP A 27 3.10 -2.64 -11.82
CA ASP A 27 3.38 -1.35 -12.44
C ASP A 27 4.50 -0.60 -11.66
N PHE A 28 4.16 0.56 -11.08
CA PHE A 28 5.04 1.45 -10.31
C PHE A 28 4.92 1.27 -8.78
N LEU A 29 4.26 0.19 -8.33
CA LEU A 29 4.04 -0.15 -6.93
C LEU A 29 4.64 -1.52 -6.59
N ILE A 30 5.28 -1.59 -5.43
CA ILE A 30 5.70 -2.86 -4.83
C ILE A 30 4.90 -3.06 -3.57
N PHE A 31 4.17 -4.16 -3.51
CA PHE A 31 3.41 -4.60 -2.35
C PHE A 31 4.20 -5.68 -1.62
N LYS A 32 4.50 -5.43 -0.34
CA LYS A 32 5.00 -6.46 0.57
C LYS A 32 3.88 -6.90 1.48
N LEU A 33 3.63 -8.20 1.56
CA LEU A 33 2.55 -8.77 2.35
C LEU A 33 3.07 -9.74 3.39
N LEU A 34 2.60 -9.59 4.62
CA LEU A 34 2.85 -10.55 5.69
C LEU A 34 1.53 -10.89 6.39
N LYS A 35 1.31 -12.16 6.71
CA LYS A 35 0.17 -12.55 7.53
C LYS A 35 0.35 -11.98 8.93
N ASN A 36 -0.65 -11.23 9.39
CA ASN A 36 -0.69 -10.68 10.74
C ASN A 36 -1.67 -11.50 11.61
N ARG A 37 -1.68 -11.23 12.92
CA ARG A 37 -2.57 -11.90 13.89
C ARG A 37 -3.80 -11.07 14.23
N PHE A 38 -4.04 -9.98 13.50
CA PHE A 38 -5.15 -9.06 13.73
C PHE A 38 -6.31 -9.42 12.82
N ASN A 39 -7.56 -9.21 13.22
CA ASN A 39 -8.72 -9.46 12.33
C ASN A 39 -8.91 -8.35 11.27
N GLU A 40 -7.85 -7.64 10.92
CA GLU A 40 -7.90 -6.44 10.07
C GLU A 40 -6.69 -6.39 9.14
N ASN A 41 -6.95 -5.91 7.91
CA ASN A 41 -5.89 -5.57 6.97
C ASN A 41 -5.29 -4.21 7.33
N ARG A 42 -3.96 -4.17 7.53
CA ARG A 42 -3.23 -2.95 7.88
C ARG A 42 -2.32 -2.54 6.73
N PHE A 43 -2.35 -1.26 6.38
CA PHE A 43 -1.62 -0.72 5.23
C PHE A 43 -0.58 0.32 5.65
N GLY A 44 0.65 0.14 5.16
CA GLY A 44 1.76 1.07 5.29
C GLY A 44 2.15 1.66 3.93
N PHE A 45 2.60 2.91 3.89
CA PHE A 45 2.99 3.58 2.65
C PHE A 45 4.39 4.17 2.75
N ILE A 46 5.27 3.76 1.83
CA ILE A 46 6.64 4.26 1.74
C ILE A 46 6.81 4.98 0.42
N VAL A 47 7.05 6.28 0.51
CA VAL A 47 7.40 7.15 -0.62
C VAL A 47 8.75 7.79 -0.31
N SER A 48 9.78 7.22 -0.91
CA SER A 48 11.17 7.64 -0.69
C SER A 48 11.46 9.00 -1.33
N LYS A 49 12.57 9.65 -0.94
CA LYS A 49 13.06 10.86 -1.61
C LYS A 49 13.40 10.61 -3.09
N LYS A 50 13.76 9.37 -3.46
CA LYS A 50 14.03 8.97 -4.86
C LYS A 50 12.84 9.17 -5.79
N VAL A 51 11.60 9.13 -5.26
CA VAL A 51 10.40 9.41 -6.05
C VAL A 51 10.27 10.90 -6.36
N SER A 52 10.55 11.75 -5.39
CA SER A 52 10.53 13.20 -5.54
C SER A 52 11.14 13.87 -4.32
N ASN A 53 12.02 14.85 -4.55
CA ASN A 53 12.56 15.71 -3.50
C ASN A 53 11.45 16.58 -2.86
N LYS A 54 10.42 16.97 -3.62
CA LYS A 54 9.28 17.76 -3.14
C LYS A 54 8.39 16.91 -2.22
N SER A 55 8.25 17.33 -0.96
CA SER A 55 7.40 16.68 0.05
C SER A 55 5.91 16.69 -0.34
N THR A 56 5.44 17.77 -0.96
CA THR A 56 4.06 17.94 -1.44
C THR A 56 3.67 16.86 -2.45
N LYS A 57 4.53 16.58 -3.43
CA LYS A 57 4.31 15.49 -4.41
C LYS A 57 4.25 14.13 -3.73
N ARG A 58 5.17 13.83 -2.79
CA ARG A 58 5.17 12.56 -2.04
C ARG A 58 3.90 12.40 -1.20
N ASN A 59 3.44 13.47 -0.55
CA ASN A 59 2.21 13.45 0.25
C ASN A 59 0.95 13.31 -0.61
N LEU A 60 0.93 13.92 -1.80
CA LEU A 60 -0.14 13.72 -2.77
C LEU A 60 -0.25 12.25 -3.19
N ILE A 61 0.88 11.61 -3.52
CA ILE A 61 0.90 10.18 -3.88
C ILE A 61 0.38 9.32 -2.72
N LYS A 62 0.85 9.56 -1.48
CA LYS A 62 0.33 8.84 -0.29
C LYS A 62 -1.18 9.03 -0.14
N ARG A 63 -1.70 10.25 -0.35
CA ARG A 63 -3.13 10.55 -0.23
C ARG A 63 -3.95 9.81 -1.30
N ARG A 64 -3.48 9.81 -2.55
CA ARG A 64 -4.08 9.07 -3.66
C ARG A 64 -4.12 7.57 -3.38
N LEU A 65 -3.01 6.96 -2.98
CA LEU A 65 -2.96 5.52 -2.68
C LEU A 65 -3.85 5.15 -1.48
N ARG A 66 -3.92 5.99 -0.45
CA ARG A 66 -4.86 5.78 0.67
C ARG A 66 -6.31 5.78 0.19
N MET A 67 -6.67 6.69 -0.72
CA MET A 67 -8.02 6.75 -1.29
C MET A 67 -8.31 5.52 -2.13
N ALA A 68 -7.37 5.11 -3.01
CA ALA A 68 -7.51 3.90 -3.82
C ALA A 68 -7.74 2.65 -2.96
N ILE A 69 -6.93 2.44 -1.91
CA ILE A 69 -7.12 1.30 -0.99
C ILE A 69 -8.43 1.40 -0.22
N THR A 70 -8.86 2.59 0.19
CA THR A 70 -10.13 2.75 0.93
C THR A 70 -11.32 2.25 0.10
N GLY A 71 -11.32 2.47 -1.21
CA GLY A 71 -12.36 1.95 -2.10
C GLY A 71 -12.38 0.42 -2.21
N GLU A 72 -11.23 -0.23 -2.01
CA GLU A 72 -11.06 -1.69 -2.13
C GLU A 72 -11.18 -2.43 -0.80
N LEU A 73 -11.23 -1.72 0.34
CA LEU A 73 -11.39 -2.32 1.67
C LEU A 73 -12.63 -3.20 1.78
N ASN A 74 -13.73 -2.80 1.13
CA ASN A 74 -14.98 -3.57 1.13
C ASN A 74 -14.89 -4.81 0.23
N ASN A 75 -14.02 -4.80 -0.78
CA ASN A 75 -13.84 -5.88 -1.75
C ASN A 75 -12.83 -6.95 -1.27
N LEU A 76 -11.96 -6.59 -0.34
CA LEU A 76 -11.15 -7.53 0.42
C LEU A 76 -12.09 -8.37 1.30
N LYS A 77 -12.55 -9.50 0.77
CA LYS A 77 -13.28 -10.54 1.54
C LYS A 77 -12.38 -11.08 2.65
N THR A 78 -12.34 -10.35 3.76
CA THR A 78 -12.26 -10.67 5.20
C THR A 78 -11.73 -12.02 5.71
N ASN A 79 -10.98 -12.82 4.96
CA ASN A 79 -10.39 -14.08 5.48
C ASN A 79 -8.87 -14.07 5.59
N LYS A 80 -8.21 -12.97 5.21
CA LYS A 80 -6.76 -12.83 5.31
C LYS A 80 -6.43 -11.60 6.13
N SER A 81 -5.97 -11.83 7.36
CA SER A 81 -5.32 -10.90 8.27
C SER A 81 -3.94 -10.53 7.72
N LEU A 82 -3.80 -9.41 7.00
CA LEU A 82 -2.54 -9.04 6.32
C LEU A 82 -2.01 -7.67 6.73
N ASP A 83 -0.69 -7.60 6.91
CA ASP A 83 0.08 -6.37 6.88
C ASP A 83 0.61 -6.15 5.47
N ILE A 84 0.24 -5.04 4.86
CA ILE A 84 0.57 -4.70 3.47
C ILE A 84 1.36 -3.39 3.46
N VAL A 85 2.62 -3.45 3.05
CA VAL A 85 3.45 -2.27 2.85
C VAL A 85 3.54 -1.98 1.36
N VAL A 86 3.07 -0.79 0.96
CA VAL A 86 3.15 -0.28 -0.40
C VAL A 86 4.38 0.61 -0.52
N VAL A 87 5.36 0.15 -1.28
CA VAL A 87 6.55 0.91 -1.66
C VAL A 87 6.32 1.50 -3.04
N VAL A 88 6.42 2.82 -3.12
CA VAL A 88 6.22 3.57 -4.36
C VAL A 88 7.55 3.75 -5.07
N LEU A 89 7.57 3.39 -6.36
CA LEU A 89 8.72 3.57 -7.23
C LEU A 89 8.70 4.95 -7.92
N PRO A 90 9.85 5.47 -8.40
CA PRO A 90 9.93 6.81 -9.00
C PRO A 90 8.98 7.05 -10.19
N GLU A 91 8.64 6.00 -10.92
CA GLU A 91 7.73 6.03 -12.08
C GLU A 91 6.30 6.48 -11.68
N ALA A 92 5.94 6.40 -10.40
CA ALA A 92 4.65 6.86 -9.90
C ALA A 92 4.47 8.39 -9.93
N LEU A 93 5.54 9.16 -10.10
CA LEU A 93 5.50 10.62 -10.07
C LEU A 93 4.65 11.22 -11.18
N ASN A 94 4.68 10.59 -12.36
CA ASN A 94 3.97 11.04 -13.56
C ASN A 94 2.60 10.37 -13.72
N ARG A 95 2.15 9.63 -12.71
CA ARG A 95 0.90 8.85 -12.77
C ARG A 95 -0.26 9.61 -12.15
N ASP A 96 -1.41 9.51 -12.81
CA ASP A 96 -2.64 10.12 -12.31
C ASP A 96 -3.30 9.26 -11.21
N PHE A 97 -4.43 9.71 -10.68
CA PHE A 97 -5.15 8.96 -9.65
C PHE A 97 -5.78 7.67 -10.19
N LYS A 98 -6.27 7.68 -11.44
CA LYS A 98 -6.94 6.55 -12.07
C LYS A 98 -5.96 5.40 -12.27
N GLU A 99 -4.74 5.69 -12.73
CA GLU A 99 -3.66 4.73 -12.86
C GLU A 99 -3.28 4.11 -11.51
N MET A 100 -3.23 4.92 -10.43
CA MET A 100 -3.00 4.40 -9.07
C MET A 100 -4.12 3.48 -8.62
N GLN A 101 -5.37 3.82 -8.92
CA GLN A 101 -6.52 2.99 -8.59
C GLN A 101 -6.48 1.67 -9.35
N THR A 102 -6.21 1.71 -10.67
CA THR A 102 -6.06 0.52 -11.50
C THR A 102 -4.92 -0.39 -11.00
N ALA A 103 -3.75 0.16 -10.70
CA ALA A 103 -2.63 -0.63 -10.17
C ALA A 103 -2.97 -1.28 -8.82
N THR A 104 -3.70 -0.57 -7.96
CA THR A 104 -4.16 -1.10 -6.67
C THR A 104 -5.22 -2.20 -6.86
N SER A 105 -6.15 -2.02 -7.79
CA SER A 105 -7.19 -3.02 -8.08
C SER A 105 -6.61 -4.29 -8.67
N LYS A 106 -5.67 -4.18 -9.64
CA LYS A 106 -4.88 -5.31 -10.16
C LYS A 106 -4.20 -6.13 -9.06
N PHE A 107 -3.68 -5.45 -8.04
CA PHE A 107 -3.09 -6.12 -6.89
C PHE A 107 -4.12 -6.94 -6.12
N PHE A 108 -5.27 -6.36 -5.81
CA PHE A 108 -6.32 -7.06 -5.09
C PHE A 108 -6.88 -8.25 -5.87
N SER A 109 -7.06 -8.14 -7.19
CA SER A 109 -7.45 -9.26 -8.04
C SER A 109 -6.44 -10.41 -8.06
N LYS A 110 -5.15 -10.14 -7.79
CA LYS A 110 -4.09 -11.15 -7.79
C LYS A 110 -3.94 -11.88 -6.46
N ILE A 111 -4.40 -11.28 -5.35
CA ILE A 111 -4.24 -11.84 -4.00
C ILE A 111 -5.53 -12.47 -3.44
N ASN A 112 -6.68 -12.12 -4.01
CA ASN A 112 -7.92 -12.86 -3.82
C ASN A 112 -7.79 -14.25 -4.42
#